data_AF-A0A920HP68-F1
#
_entry.id   AF-A0A920HP68-F1
#
_cell.length_a   1.000
_cell.length_b   1.000
_cell.length_c   1.000
_cell.angle_alpha   90.00
_cell.angle_beta   90.00
_cell.angle_gamma   90.00
#
_symmetry.space_group_name_H-M   'P 1'
#
loop_
_entity.id
_entity.type
_entity.pdbx_description
1 polymer ?
#
loop_
_entity_poly.entity_id
_entity_poly.type
_entity_poly.pdbx_seq_one_letter_code
_entity_poly.pdbx_strand_id
1 'polypeptide(L)'
;MNKLILALILVLPFYIQADFDNKCSVIITLRFQSNEDAYKDAINKINQCEKYDILSVTSFLEESISKVYITDLIQNYCMFDHQIITLIDNKTSNLSCVHRGKPRVDRQLK
;
A
#
# COMPACT_ATOMS: atom_id res chain seq x y z
N MET A 1 46.48 -19.86 -31.25
CA MET A 1 45.07 -20.01 -30.83
C MET A 1 45.03 -20.13 -29.32
N ASN A 2 44.71 -19.04 -28.62
CA ASN A 2 44.24 -18.97 -27.24
C ASN A 2 44.50 -17.56 -26.70
N LYS A 3 43.44 -16.78 -26.40
CA LYS A 3 43.07 -16.43 -25.03
C LYS A 3 42.08 -15.26 -24.98
N LEU A 4 40.96 -15.57 -24.33
CA LEU A 4 40.23 -14.74 -23.38
C LEU A 4 39.50 -13.51 -23.94
N ILE A 5 38.26 -13.81 -24.34
CA ILE A 5 37.07 -12.99 -24.15
C ILE A 5 37.19 -12.21 -22.84
N LEU A 6 37.33 -10.89 -22.93
CA LEU A 6 37.14 -9.98 -21.80
C LEU A 6 35.89 -9.14 -22.09
N ALA A 7 34.73 -9.77 -21.94
CA ALA A 7 33.47 -9.06 -21.84
C ALA A 7 33.47 -8.36 -20.48
N LEU A 8 33.89 -7.09 -20.47
CA LEU A 8 33.82 -6.20 -19.32
C LEU A 8 32.34 -5.90 -19.07
N ILE A 9 31.70 -6.75 -18.26
CA ILE A 9 30.37 -6.48 -17.71
C ILE A 9 30.54 -5.30 -16.75
N LEU A 10 30.20 -4.11 -17.24
CA LEU A 10 29.95 -2.93 -16.42
C LEU A 10 28.76 -3.25 -15.52
N VAL A 11 29.05 -3.74 -14.31
CA VAL A 11 28.07 -3.87 -13.24
C VAL A 11 27.75 -2.45 -12.77
N LEU A 12 26.81 -1.80 -13.44
CA LEU A 12 26.21 -0.57 -12.95
C LEU A 12 25.49 -0.91 -11.64
N PRO A 13 25.79 -0.25 -10.52
CA PRO A 13 24.89 -0.32 -9.37
C PRO A 13 23.60 0.37 -9.80
N PHE A 14 22.57 -0.41 -10.10
CA PHE A 14 21.21 0.12 -10.15
C PHE A 14 20.92 0.67 -8.76
N TYR A 15 20.98 1.99 -8.61
CA TYR A 15 20.54 2.66 -7.41
C TYR A 15 19.05 2.33 -7.26
N ILE A 16 18.72 1.46 -6.30
CA ILE A 16 17.33 1.28 -5.86
C ILE A 16 16.98 2.53 -5.07
N GLN A 17 16.63 3.60 -5.77
CA GLN A 17 16.01 4.77 -5.18
C GLN A 17 14.56 4.38 -4.90
N ALA A 18 14.27 3.98 -3.67
CA ALA A 18 12.89 3.93 -3.20
C ALA A 18 12.44 5.38 -3.03
N ASP A 19 11.55 5.82 -3.92
CA ASP A 19 10.94 7.14 -3.85
C ASP A 19 9.82 7.10 -2.80
N PHE A 20 10.19 7.34 -1.53
CA PHE A 20 9.23 7.42 -0.43
C PHE A 20 8.44 8.74 -0.42
N ASP A 21 8.69 9.66 -1.36
CA ASP A 21 8.01 10.95 -1.39
C ASP A 21 6.64 10.87 -2.07
N ASN A 22 6.37 9.80 -2.84
CA ASN A 22 5.08 9.61 -3.49
C ASN A 22 4.03 9.12 -2.50
N LYS A 23 3.10 10.02 -2.18
CA LYS A 23 1.95 9.77 -1.32
C LYS A 23 0.77 9.28 -2.15
N CYS A 24 0.36 8.03 -1.94
CA CYS A 24 -0.90 7.52 -2.49
C CYS A 24 -2.06 7.79 -1.52
N SER A 25 -2.87 8.81 -1.82
CA SER A 25 -3.97 9.25 -0.96
C SER A 25 -5.27 8.53 -1.33
N VAL A 26 -5.88 7.86 -0.36
CA VAL A 26 -7.10 7.07 -0.55
C VAL A 26 -8.17 7.50 0.44
N ILE A 27 -9.40 7.66 -0.01
CA ILE A 27 -10.54 8.06 0.82
C ILE A 27 -11.56 6.94 0.84
N ILE A 28 -12.02 6.57 2.04
CA ILE A 28 -13.11 5.62 2.25
C ILE A 28 -14.32 6.41 2.74
N THR A 29 -15.37 6.50 1.92
CA THR A 29 -16.61 7.19 2.27
C THR A 29 -17.81 6.61 1.53
N LEU A 30 -18.97 6.63 2.17
CA LEU A 30 -20.26 6.27 1.55
C LEU A 30 -20.79 7.34 0.58
N ARG A 31 -20.14 8.52 0.51
CA ARG A 31 -20.64 9.67 -0.26
C ARG A 31 -20.21 9.68 -1.73
N PHE A 32 -19.45 8.70 -2.19
CA PHE A 32 -19.11 8.62 -3.61
C PHE A 32 -20.35 8.28 -4.44
N GLN A 33 -20.46 8.87 -5.63
CA GLN A 33 -21.60 8.65 -6.54
C GLN A 33 -21.52 7.28 -7.27
N SER A 34 -20.56 6.42 -6.94
CA SER A 34 -20.46 5.08 -7.50
C SER A 34 -21.39 4.13 -6.76
N ASN A 35 -21.96 3.17 -7.49
CA ASN A 35 -22.78 2.09 -6.91
C ASN A 35 -21.92 0.97 -6.28
N GLU A 36 -20.60 1.14 -6.17
CA GLU A 36 -19.71 0.15 -5.56
C GLU A 36 -19.57 0.37 -4.06
N ASP A 37 -19.32 -0.72 -3.33
CA ASP A 37 -18.94 -0.67 -1.92
C ASP A 37 -17.74 0.28 -1.72
N ALA A 38 -17.86 1.21 -0.77
CA ALA A 38 -16.84 2.18 -0.42
C ALA A 38 -15.48 1.53 -0.11
N TYR A 39 -15.48 0.32 0.45
CA TYR A 39 -14.25 -0.40 0.70
C TYR A 39 -13.61 -0.91 -0.59
N LYS A 40 -14.42 -1.45 -1.50
CA LYS A 40 -13.97 -1.97 -2.79
C LYS A 40 -13.37 -0.87 -3.67
N ASP A 41 -13.97 0.33 -3.68
CA ASP A 41 -13.41 1.50 -4.36
C ASP A 41 -12.03 1.88 -3.79
N ALA A 42 -11.88 1.86 -2.45
CA ALA A 42 -10.61 2.11 -1.81
C ALA A 42 -9.54 1.08 -2.19
N ILE A 43 -9.90 -0.21 -2.21
CA ILE A 43 -9.01 -1.29 -2.67
C ILE A 43 -8.60 -1.09 -4.12
N ASN A 44 -9.53 -0.74 -5.01
CA ASN A 44 -9.23 -0.48 -6.41
C ASN A 44 -8.21 0.66 -6.58
N LYS A 45 -8.35 1.73 -5.79
CA LYS A 45 -7.37 2.83 -5.75
C LYS A 45 -6.02 2.39 -5.19
N ILE A 46 -6.01 1.62 -4.10
CA ILE A 46 -4.77 1.10 -3.50
C ILE A 46 -4.00 0.22 -4.49
N ASN A 47 -4.72 -0.60 -5.27
CA ASN A 47 -4.11 -1.47 -6.28
C ASN A 47 -3.47 -0.68 -7.45
N GLN A 48 -3.74 0.62 -7.58
CA GLN A 48 -3.10 1.52 -8.55
C GLN A 48 -1.85 2.21 -7.98
N CYS A 49 -1.62 2.14 -6.66
CA CYS A 49 -0.44 2.71 -6.01
C CYS A 49 0.82 1.89 -6.33
N GLU A 50 1.99 2.52 -6.30
CA GLU A 50 3.26 1.85 -6.51
C GLU A 50 3.85 1.30 -5.20
N LYS A 51 4.60 0.21 -5.31
CA LYS A 51 5.30 -0.35 -4.16
C LYS A 51 6.24 0.70 -3.56
N TYR A 52 6.25 0.79 -2.24
CA TYR A 52 6.99 1.76 -1.42
C TYR A 52 6.39 3.17 -1.33
N ASP A 53 5.28 3.45 -2.04
CA ASP A 53 4.51 4.68 -1.83
C ASP A 53 4.03 4.79 -0.37
N ILE A 54 3.85 6.00 0.12
CA ILE A 54 3.16 6.22 1.39
C ILE A 54 1.65 6.12 1.16
N LEU A 55 1.04 5.01 1.57
CA LEU A 55 -0.41 4.90 1.64
C LEU A 55 -0.90 5.85 2.72
N SER A 56 -1.78 6.78 2.35
CA SER A 56 -2.44 7.71 3.25
C SER A 56 -3.94 7.54 3.09
N VAL A 57 -4.53 6.72 3.95
CA VAL A 57 -5.95 6.36 3.90
C VAL A 57 -6.72 7.17 4.93
N THR A 58 -7.76 7.87 4.49
CA THR A 58 -8.69 8.59 5.35
C THR A 58 -10.08 8.00 5.22
N SER A 59 -10.67 7.59 6.34
CA SER A 59 -11.99 7.00 6.42
C SER A 59 -12.96 7.94 7.14
N PHE A 60 -14.09 8.22 6.50
CA PHE A 60 -15.21 9.00 7.05
C PHE A 60 -16.37 8.09 7.49
N LEU A 61 -16.09 6.81 7.74
CA LEU A 61 -17.06 5.84 8.20
C LEU A 61 -17.16 5.87 9.73
N GLU A 62 -18.13 5.14 10.26
CA GLU A 62 -18.23 4.91 11.71
C GLU A 62 -16.98 4.19 12.24
N GLU A 63 -16.59 4.50 13.47
CA GLU A 63 -15.37 3.99 14.11
C GLU A 63 -15.25 2.46 14.02
N SER A 64 -16.35 1.74 14.27
CA SER A 64 -16.40 0.27 14.21
C SER A 64 -16.06 -0.27 12.83
N ILE A 65 -16.56 0.37 11.77
CA ILE A 65 -16.32 -0.01 10.38
C ILE A 65 -14.92 0.40 9.96
N SER A 66 -14.52 1.64 10.27
CA SER A 66 -13.17 2.15 9.98
C SER A 66 -12.09 1.28 10.62
N LYS A 67 -12.31 0.79 11.85
CA LYS A 67 -11.39 -0.10 12.54
C LYS A 67 -11.19 -1.41 11.78
N VAL A 68 -12.27 -2.02 11.30
CA VAL A 68 -12.20 -3.28 10.52
C VAL A 68 -11.41 -3.05 9.23
N TYR A 69 -11.78 -2.03 8.46
CA TYR A 69 -11.12 -1.75 7.18
C TYR A 69 -9.66 -1.35 7.33
N ILE A 70 -9.33 -0.45 8.26
CA ILE A 70 -7.93 -0.05 8.49
C ILE A 70 -7.10 -1.26 8.96
N THR A 71 -7.65 -2.15 9.78
CA THR A 71 -6.94 -3.36 10.20
C THR A 71 -6.67 -4.29 9.01
N ASP A 72 -7.64 -4.49 8.13
CA ASP A 72 -7.46 -5.29 6.91
C ASP A 72 -6.38 -4.68 5.99
N LEU A 73 -6.43 -3.36 5.79
CA LEU A 73 -5.43 -2.63 4.99
C LEU A 73 -4.01 -2.78 5.55
N ILE A 74 -3.86 -2.69 6.88
CA ILE A 74 -2.58 -2.93 7.55
C ILE A 74 -2.06 -4.34 7.26
N GLN A 75 -2.94 -5.34 7.37
CA GLN A 75 -2.55 -6.74 7.16
C GLN A 75 -2.16 -7.03 5.72
N ASN A 76 -2.86 -6.45 4.75
CA ASN A 76 -2.72 -6.82 3.35
C ASN A 76 -1.75 -5.91 2.57
N TYR A 77 -1.70 -4.63 2.88
CA TYR A 77 -1.08 -3.61 2.03
C TYR A 77 0.06 -2.82 2.68
N CYS A 78 0.24 -2.89 4.00
CA CYS A 78 1.33 -2.20 4.70
C CYS A 78 2.56 -3.09 4.90
N MET A 79 3.74 -2.46 4.87
CA MET A 79 5.02 -3.04 5.25
C MET A 79 5.24 -2.91 6.77
N PHE A 80 5.30 -4.05 7.47
CA PHE A 80 5.39 -4.11 8.95
C PHE A 80 6.78 -3.81 9.51
N ASP A 81 7.80 -3.86 8.67
CA ASP A 81 9.17 -3.45 8.97
C ASP A 81 9.35 -1.93 8.94
N HIS A 82 8.32 -1.19 8.52
CA HIS A 82 8.27 0.27 8.51
C HIS A 82 7.24 0.80 9.53
N GLN A 83 7.33 2.08 9.84
CA GLN A 83 6.38 2.71 10.76
C GLN A 83 4.97 2.70 10.19
N ILE A 84 4.00 2.32 11.03
CA ILE A 84 2.58 2.37 10.73
C ILE A 84 1.95 3.35 11.72
N ILE A 85 1.29 4.38 11.21
CA ILE A 85 0.59 5.40 12.01
C ILE A 85 -0.89 5.22 11.77
N THR A 86 -1.65 5.04 12.85
CA THR A 86 -3.11 4.91 12.79
C THR A 86 -3.76 5.82 13.81
N LEU A 87 -4.90 6.38 13.42
CA LEU A 87 -5.81 7.08 14.31
C LEU A 87 -7.21 6.57 13.99
N ILE A 88 -7.85 5.93 14.96
CA ILE A 88 -9.23 5.47 14.84
C ILE A 88 -10.08 6.35 15.74
N ASP A 89 -11.04 7.05 15.16
CA ASP A 89 -11.90 8.01 15.86
C ASP A 89 -13.29 8.03 15.24
N ASN A 90 -14.25 8.58 15.99
CA ASN A 90 -15.68 8.63 15.64
C ASN A 90 -16.01 9.56 14.47
N LYS A 91 -15.14 10.52 14.15
CA LYS A 91 -15.32 11.48 13.05
C LYS A 91 -14.56 11.08 11.80
N THR A 92 -13.27 10.81 11.98
CA THR A 92 -12.33 10.58 10.88
C THR A 92 -11.22 9.68 11.36
N SER A 93 -11.12 8.51 10.74
CA SER A 93 -10.03 7.58 10.99
C SER A 93 -8.97 7.71 9.90
N ASN A 94 -7.70 7.60 10.25
CA ASN A 94 -6.58 7.74 9.35
C ASN A 94 -5.59 6.57 9.49
N LEU A 95 -4.98 6.19 8.38
CA LEU A 95 -3.88 5.24 8.30
C LEU A 95 -2.79 5.85 7.41
N SER A 96 -1.56 5.80 7.88
CA SER A 96 -0.37 6.06 7.10
C SER A 96 0.62 4.92 7.23
N CYS A 97 1.04 4.33 6.12
CA CYS A 97 2.03 3.26 6.10
C CYS A 97 2.75 3.18 4.75
N VAL A 98 3.89 2.50 4.72
CA VAL A 98 4.60 2.21 3.46
C VAL A 98 3.88 1.07 2.72
N HIS A 99 3.56 1.30 1.44
CA HIS A 99 2.87 0.36 0.59
C HIS A 99 3.76 -0.84 0.24
N ARG A 100 3.23 -2.05 0.42
CA ARG A 100 3.92 -3.28 0.05
C ARG A 100 3.86 -3.60 -1.44
N GLY A 101 2.94 -2.98 -2.18
CA GLY A 101 2.55 -3.39 -3.53
C GLY A 101 1.41 -4.41 -3.49
N LYS A 102 1.59 -5.59 -4.08
CA LYS A 102 0.53 -6.61 -4.18
C LYS A 102 0.01 -7.05 -2.79
N PRO A 103 -1.31 -7.31 -2.67
CA PRO A 103 -1.89 -7.81 -1.43
C PRO A 103 -1.25 -9.14 -1.01
N ARG A 104 -1.27 -9.42 0.29
CA ARG A 104 -0.85 -10.74 0.79
C ARG A 104 -1.73 -11.82 0.16
N VAL A 105 -1.08 -12.87 -0.34
CA VAL A 105 -1.81 -14.06 -0.79
C VAL A 105 -2.39 -14.70 0.45
N ASP A 106 -3.71 -14.92 0.45
CA ASP A 106 -4.36 -15.67 1.51
C ASP A 106 -3.66 -17.02 1.69
N ARG A 107 -3.35 -17.34 2.94
CA ARG A 107 -2.75 -18.63 3.26
C ARG A 107 -3.78 -19.70 2.95
N GLN A 108 -3.61 -20.41 1.85
CA GLN A 108 -4.43 -21.59 1.56
C GLN A 108 -4.21 -22.58 2.71
N LEU A 109 -5.25 -22.76 3.53
CA LEU A 109 -5.28 -23.82 4.53
C LEU A 109 -5.35 -25.13 3.74
N LYS A 110 -4.22 -25.86 3.73
CA LYS A 110 -4.20 -27.26 3.29
C LYS A 110 -4.79 -28.13 4.38
#